data_AF-A0A1H5W5T0-F1
#
_entry.id   AF-A0A1H5W5T0-F1
#
_cell.length_a   1.000
_cell.length_b   1.000
_cell.length_c   1.000
_cell.angle_alpha   90.00
_cell.angle_beta   90.00
_cell.angle_gamma   90.00
#
_symmetry.space_group_name_H-M   'P 1'
#
loop_
_entity.id
_entity.type
_entity.pdbx_description
1 polymer ?
#
loop_
_entity_poly.entity_id
_entity_poly.type
_entity_poly.pdbx_seq_one_letter_code
_entity_poly.pdbx_strand_id
1 'polypeptide(L)'
;MVTSYKDLKVWQRGIELSLAIYKLTASFPSDERFGLISQFQRAVVSVPSNIAEGYGRGTRKDYKQFLSIARGSTLEVQTQLLIARELGYGNPALFQRAESLKRKVKCSTPSFASSERLSGPWALTPGPSHNFRSSAEARPKETLDASS
;
A
#
# COMPACT_ATOMS: atom_id res chain seq x y z
N MET A 1 -0.49 -14.24 15.63
CA MET A 1 -1.00 -14.17 14.24
C MET A 1 -1.46 -12.74 13.99
N VAL A 2 -1.37 -12.26 12.75
CA VAL A 2 -1.92 -10.96 12.35
C VAL A 2 -3.44 -11.12 12.23
N THR A 3 -4.21 -10.39 13.02
CA THR A 3 -5.69 -10.41 12.98
C THR A 3 -6.24 -9.08 12.45
N SER A 4 -5.45 -8.01 12.54
CA SER A 4 -5.79 -6.69 12.03
C SER A 4 -4.64 -6.09 11.22
N TYR A 5 -4.96 -5.19 10.29
CA TYR A 5 -3.95 -4.36 9.61
C TYR A 5 -3.08 -3.57 10.62
N LYS A 6 -3.61 -3.33 11.83
CA LYS A 6 -2.90 -2.66 12.93
C LYS A 6 -1.71 -3.46 13.47
N ASP A 7 -1.69 -4.78 13.26
CA ASP A 7 -0.57 -5.64 13.66
C ASP A 7 0.58 -5.60 12.64
N LEU A 8 0.36 -5.02 11.46
CA LEU A 8 1.37 -4.90 10.43
C LEU A 8 2.42 -3.87 10.88
N LYS A 9 3.65 -4.32 11.12
CA LYS A 9 4.79 -3.44 11.45
C LYS A 9 4.96 -2.29 10.45
N VAL A 10 4.72 -2.55 9.16
CA VAL A 10 4.82 -1.51 8.11
C VAL A 10 3.73 -0.44 8.25
N TRP A 11 2.52 -0.82 8.68
CA TRP A 11 1.45 0.13 8.97
C TRP A 11 1.77 0.97 10.21
N GLN A 12 2.20 0.33 11.30
CA GLN A 12 2.57 1.02 12.55
C GLN A 12 3.67 2.07 12.31
N ARG A 13 4.69 1.71 11.53
CA ARG A 13 5.75 2.65 11.13
C ARG A 13 5.24 3.77 10.23
N GLY A 14 4.26 3.50 9.38
CA GLY A 14 3.55 4.52 8.60
C GLY A 14 2.86 5.53 9.51
N ILE A 15 2.17 5.07 10.56
CA ILE A 15 1.55 5.94 11.57
C ILE A 15 2.62 6.78 12.31
N GLU A 16 3.70 6.16 12.76
CA GLU A 16 4.81 6.88 13.42
C GLU A 16 5.39 7.97 12.52
N LEU A 17 5.59 7.67 11.23
CA LEU A 17 6.07 8.62 10.24
C LEU A 17 5.08 9.78 10.07
N SER A 18 3.77 9.49 9.92
CA SER A 18 2.73 10.52 9.82
C SER A 18 2.78 11.46 11.01
N LEU A 19 2.80 10.93 12.24
CA LEU A 19 2.86 11.77 13.45
C LEU A 19 4.12 12.64 13.50
N ALA A 20 5.27 12.12 13.05
CA ALA A 20 6.51 12.89 12.98
C ALA A 20 6.43 14.03 11.94
N ILE A 21 5.84 13.77 10.77
CA ILE A 21 5.65 14.79 9.73
C ILE A 21 4.66 15.88 10.16
N TYR A 22 3.57 15.53 10.84
CA TYR A 22 2.64 16.53 11.38
C TYR A 22 3.34 17.44 12.40
N LYS A 23 4.13 16.87 13.31
CA LYS A 23 4.93 17.65 14.26
C LYS A 23 5.96 18.53 13.55
N LEU A 24 6.65 18.01 12.54
CA LEU A 24 7.63 18.77 11.77
C LEU A 24 7.00 19.94 11.01
N THR A 25 5.94 19.68 10.25
CA THR A 25 5.25 20.70 9.44
C THR A 25 4.56 21.77 10.27
N ALA A 26 4.23 21.49 11.53
CA ALA A 26 3.76 22.53 12.48
C ALA A 26 4.81 23.60 12.78
N SER A 27 6.09 23.35 12.48
CA SER A 27 7.19 24.33 12.63
C SER A 27 7.56 25.05 11.32
N PHE A 28 6.79 24.87 10.25
CA PHE A 28 7.02 25.55 8.97
C PHE A 28 6.36 26.94 8.98
N PRO A 29 6.76 27.85 8.06
CA PRO A 29 6.06 29.12 7.87
C PRO A 29 4.56 28.93 7.60
N SER A 30 3.72 29.80 8.17
CA SER A 30 2.25 29.71 8.02
C SER A 30 1.79 29.83 6.57
N ASP A 31 2.54 30.52 5.73
CA ASP A 31 2.20 30.78 4.33
C ASP A 31 2.26 29.48 3.49
N GLU A 32 2.99 28.48 3.94
CA GLU A 32 3.07 27.15 3.32
C GLU A 32 1.88 26.24 3.66
N ARG A 33 0.91 26.71 4.46
CA ARG A 33 -0.26 25.93 4.89
C ARG A 33 -0.97 25.25 3.74
N PHE A 34 -1.20 25.97 2.65
CA PHE A 34 -1.84 25.43 1.44
C PHE A 34 -0.81 24.93 0.41
N GLY A 35 0.45 25.32 0.54
CA GLY A 35 1.57 24.85 -0.26
C GLY A 35 2.16 23.53 0.25
N LEU A 36 3.41 23.56 0.69
CA LEU A 36 4.20 22.39 1.05
C LEU A 36 3.57 21.61 2.22
N ILE A 37 3.02 22.30 3.23
CA ILE A 37 2.42 21.63 4.41
C ILE A 37 1.28 20.70 3.99
N SER A 38 0.35 21.20 3.15
CA SER A 38 -0.83 20.43 2.73
C SER A 38 -0.46 19.21 1.87
N GLN A 39 0.52 19.38 0.97
CA GLN A 39 0.97 18.29 0.10
C GLN A 39 1.70 17.21 0.91
N PHE A 40 2.49 17.64 1.88
CA PHE A 40 3.30 16.76 2.70
C PHE A 40 2.46 15.92 3.67
N GLN A 41 1.48 16.55 4.33
CA GLN A 41 0.56 15.84 5.21
C GLN A 41 -0.34 14.84 4.43
N ARG A 42 -0.78 15.19 3.22
CA ARG A 42 -1.53 14.25 2.37
C ARG A 42 -0.71 13.05 1.93
N ALA A 43 0.52 13.29 1.46
CA ALA A 43 1.42 12.22 1.04
C ALA A 43 1.73 11.26 2.20
N VAL A 44 2.04 11.77 3.40
CA VAL A 44 2.38 10.90 4.53
C VAL A 44 1.18 10.09 5.04
N VAL A 45 -0.03 10.68 5.09
CA VAL A 45 -1.26 9.97 5.51
C VAL A 45 -1.65 8.88 4.52
N SER A 46 -1.38 9.10 3.23
CA SER A 46 -1.61 8.11 2.17
C SER A 46 -0.85 6.79 2.41
N VAL A 47 0.32 6.83 3.06
CA VAL A 47 1.15 5.63 3.31
C VAL A 47 0.43 4.58 4.17
N PRO A 48 0.08 4.83 5.45
CA PRO A 48 -0.66 3.86 6.25
C PRO A 48 -2.07 3.59 5.72
N SER A 49 -2.69 4.57 5.04
CA SER A 49 -4.05 4.41 4.48
C SER A 49 -4.07 3.35 3.37
N ASN A 50 -3.15 3.43 2.40
CA ASN A 50 -3.04 2.44 1.34
C ASN A 50 -2.65 1.06 1.88
N ILE A 51 -1.80 0.98 2.91
CA ILE A 51 -1.48 -0.32 3.54
C ILE A 51 -2.72 -0.97 4.16
N ALA A 52 -3.53 -0.19 4.88
CA ALA A 52 -4.76 -0.68 5.49
C ALA A 52 -5.80 -1.07 4.45
N GLU A 53 -5.98 -0.24 3.42
CA GLU A 53 -6.91 -0.52 2.32
C GLU A 53 -6.52 -1.80 1.58
N GLY A 54 -5.25 -1.94 1.20
CA GLY A 54 -4.75 -3.15 0.56
C GLY A 54 -4.95 -4.41 1.40
N TYR A 55 -4.79 -4.33 2.72
CA TYR A 55 -5.07 -5.45 3.63
C TYR A 55 -6.55 -5.88 3.58
N GLY A 56 -7.46 -4.92 3.39
CA GLY A 56 -8.90 -5.16 3.31
C GLY A 56 -9.41 -5.73 1.99
N ARG A 57 -8.61 -5.70 0.90
CA ARG A 57 -9.07 -6.11 -0.45
C ARG A 57 -9.09 -7.62 -0.70
N GLY A 58 -8.72 -8.44 0.28
CA GLY A 58 -8.91 -9.90 0.26
C GLY A 58 -7.97 -10.69 -0.67
N THR A 59 -7.43 -10.10 -1.73
CA THR A 59 -6.47 -10.77 -2.64
C THR A 59 -5.04 -10.27 -2.46
N ARG A 60 -4.08 -11.17 -2.72
CA ARG A 60 -2.65 -10.83 -2.68
C ARG A 60 -2.24 -9.87 -3.81
N LYS A 61 -2.92 -9.94 -4.96
CA LYS A 61 -2.65 -9.06 -6.11
C LYS A 61 -2.99 -7.62 -5.76
N ASP A 62 -4.18 -7.40 -5.23
CA ASP A 62 -4.63 -6.06 -4.83
C ASP A 62 -3.74 -5.53 -3.71
N TYR A 63 -3.41 -6.36 -2.71
CA TYR A 63 -2.52 -5.93 -1.64
C TYR A 63 -1.18 -5.42 -2.18
N LYS A 64 -0.56 -6.11 -3.16
CA LYS A 64 0.68 -5.65 -3.80
C LYS A 64 0.52 -4.31 -4.52
N GLN A 65 -0.60 -4.10 -5.21
CA GLN A 65 -0.90 -2.84 -5.89
C GLN A 65 -0.96 -1.68 -4.89
N PHE A 66 -1.71 -1.85 -3.80
CA PHE A 66 -1.81 -0.85 -2.73
C PHE A 66 -0.47 -0.59 -2.03
N LEU A 67 0.35 -1.62 -1.83
CA LEU A 67 1.72 -1.45 -1.33
C LEU A 67 2.60 -0.64 -2.30
N SER A 68 2.41 -0.81 -3.62
CA SER A 68 3.11 0.01 -4.62
C SER A 68 2.70 1.48 -4.53
N ILE A 69 1.42 1.77 -4.31
CA ILE A 69 0.93 3.15 -4.10
C ILE A 69 1.52 3.74 -2.82
N ALA A 70 1.49 3.00 -1.71
CA ALA A 70 2.10 3.43 -0.45
C ALA A 70 3.60 3.72 -0.59
N ARG A 71 4.31 2.94 -1.42
CA ARG A 71 5.71 3.20 -1.77
C ARG A 71 5.87 4.49 -2.56
N GLY A 72 5.00 4.76 -3.52
CA GLY A 72 4.97 6.03 -4.26
C GLY A 72 4.83 7.23 -3.32
N SER A 73 3.84 7.21 -2.43
CA SER A 73 3.66 8.27 -1.43
C SER A 73 4.84 8.39 -0.46
N THR A 74 5.53 7.30 -0.16
CA THR A 74 6.76 7.35 0.66
C THR A 74 7.89 8.09 -0.08
N LEU A 75 8.00 7.94 -1.40
CA LEU A 75 8.99 8.69 -2.20
C LEU A 75 8.64 10.17 -2.28
N GLU A 76 7.37 10.53 -2.41
CA GLU A 76 6.91 11.92 -2.35
C GLU A 76 7.30 12.58 -1.02
N VAL A 77 7.04 11.90 0.10
CA VAL A 77 7.46 12.35 1.44
C VAL A 77 8.98 12.58 1.52
N GLN A 78 9.78 11.72 0.90
CA GLN A 78 11.23 11.89 0.87
C GLN A 78 11.66 13.13 0.07
N THR A 79 11.02 13.36 -1.07
CA THR A 79 11.26 14.55 -1.88
C THR A 79 10.87 15.81 -1.13
N GLN A 80 9.73 15.82 -0.43
CA GLN A 80 9.26 16.96 0.35
C GLN A 80 10.17 17.23 1.57
N LEU A 81 10.68 16.20 2.24
CA LEU A 81 11.72 16.34 3.28
C LEU A 81 12.96 17.04 2.74
N LEU A 82 13.44 16.61 1.56
CA LEU A 82 14.58 17.23 0.90
C LEU A 82 14.32 18.71 0.64
N ILE A 83 13.21 19.03 -0.03
CA ILE A 83 12.83 20.42 -0.37
C ILE A 83 12.75 21.28 0.89
N ALA A 84 12.03 20.83 1.92
CA ALA A 84 11.89 21.58 3.17
C ALA A 84 13.25 21.82 3.86
N ARG A 85 14.19 20.86 3.77
CA ARG A 85 15.55 21.03 4.30
C ARG A 85 16.34 22.08 3.50
N GLU A 86 16.30 22.03 2.17
CA GLU A 86 16.99 23.02 1.33
C GLU A 86 16.42 24.44 1.50
N LEU A 87 15.13 24.55 1.80
CA LEU A 87 14.47 25.81 2.16
C LEU A 87 14.75 26.27 3.61
N GLY A 88 15.41 25.43 4.42
CA GLY A 88 15.69 25.73 5.83
C GLY A 88 14.43 25.76 6.71
N TYR A 89 13.36 25.06 6.31
CA TYR A 89 12.11 25.04 7.07
C TYR A 89 12.18 24.04 8.22
N GLY A 90 11.45 24.33 9.29
CA GLY A 90 11.19 23.42 10.40
C GLY A 90 12.34 23.20 11.38
N ASN A 91 12.01 22.56 12.51
CA ASN A 91 12.96 22.31 13.59
C ASN A 91 13.97 21.19 13.23
N PRO A 92 15.29 21.43 13.35
CA PRO A 92 16.32 20.42 13.03
C PRO A 92 16.18 19.09 13.79
N ALA A 93 15.77 19.11 15.06
CA ALA A 93 15.58 17.90 15.85
C ALA A 93 14.38 17.07 15.35
N LEU A 94 13.29 17.73 14.94
CA LEU A 94 12.13 17.06 14.34
C LEU A 94 12.48 16.48 12.97
N PHE A 95 13.33 17.17 12.21
CA PHE A 95 13.86 16.70 10.94
C PHE A 95 14.64 15.39 11.09
N GLN A 96 15.59 15.36 12.04
CA GLN A 96 16.35 14.15 12.34
C GLN A 96 15.44 12.99 12.76
N ARG A 97 14.40 13.29 13.54
CA ARG A 97 13.40 12.28 13.91
C ARG A 97 12.66 11.74 12.68
N ALA A 98 12.15 12.60 11.80
CA ALA A 98 11.46 12.18 10.58
C ALA A 98 12.36 11.32 9.67
N GLU A 99 13.60 11.74 9.45
CA GLU A 99 14.60 11.00 8.66
C GLU A 99 14.94 9.62 9.26
N SER A 100 14.99 9.52 10.59
CA SER A 100 15.22 8.24 11.27
C SER A 100 14.08 7.23 11.07
N LEU A 101 12.83 7.72 10.98
CA LEU A 101 11.62 6.91 10.82
C LEU A 101 11.40 6.49 9.37
N LYS A 102 11.70 7.37 8.41
CA LYS A 102 11.70 7.08 6.97
C LYS A 102 12.45 5.77 6.64
N ARG A 103 13.64 5.56 7.22
CA ARG A 103 14.43 4.34 6.99
C ARG A 103 13.72 3.05 7.44
N LYS A 104 12.81 3.15 8.40
CA LYS A 104 12.07 2.01 8.97
C LYS A 104 10.85 1.64 8.12
N VAL A 105 10.29 2.59 7.36
CA VAL A 105 9.24 2.35 6.37
C VAL A 105 9.87 1.76 5.11
N LYS A 106 10.45 0.57 5.22
CA LYS A 106 10.76 -0.27 4.08
C LYS A 106 9.52 -1.09 3.74
N CYS A 107 8.70 -0.55 2.84
CA CYS A 107 7.76 -1.36 2.09
C CYS A 107 8.55 -2.18 1.05
N SER A 108 9.24 -3.21 1.51
CA SER A 108 9.79 -4.21 0.60
C SER A 108 8.59 -4.89 -0.05
N THR A 109 8.37 -4.70 -1.35
CA THR A 109 7.70 -5.74 -2.13
C THR A 109 8.51 -7.00 -1.87
N PRO A 110 7.97 -8.07 -1.25
CA PRO A 110 8.77 -9.26 -1.02
C PRO A 110 9.22 -9.76 -2.40
N SER A 111 10.53 -9.62 -2.69
CA SER A 111 11.18 -10.52 -3.63
C SER A 111 11.03 -11.89 -3.01
N PHE A 112 10.43 -12.81 -3.75
CA PHE A 112 9.76 -14.01 -3.24
C PHE A 112 10.72 -15.08 -2.66
N ALA A 113 11.97 -14.74 -2.35
CA ALA A 113 13.03 -15.70 -2.07
C ALA A 113 13.32 -15.94 -0.58
N SER A 114 12.47 -15.50 0.36
CA SER A 114 12.69 -15.82 1.78
C SER A 114 11.38 -16.04 2.53
N SER A 115 11.34 -17.16 3.22
CA SER A 115 10.20 -17.92 3.76
C SER A 115 9.44 -17.28 4.93
N GLU A 116 9.23 -15.96 4.95
CA GLU A 116 8.30 -15.37 5.90
C GLU A 116 6.86 -15.61 5.42
N ARG A 117 6.30 -16.70 5.95
CA ARG A 117 4.89 -17.10 5.86
C ARG A 117 4.03 -16.00 6.50
N LEU A 118 3.77 -14.94 5.74
CA LEU A 118 2.79 -13.91 6.06
C LEU A 118 1.43 -14.59 6.18
N SER A 119 1.06 -14.93 7.41
CA SER A 119 -0.25 -15.46 7.80
C SER A 119 -1.24 -14.30 7.82
N GLY A 120 -1.54 -13.77 6.63
CA GLY A 120 -2.62 -12.80 6.40
C GLY A 120 -3.88 -13.50 5.89
N PRO A 121 -5.00 -12.77 5.74
CA PRO A 121 -6.28 -13.34 5.28
C PRO A 121 -6.22 -14.03 3.90
N TRP A 122 -5.16 -13.79 3.12
CA TRP A 122 -4.91 -14.45 1.83
C TRP A 122 -4.21 -15.82 1.95
N ALA A 123 -3.77 -16.23 3.14
CA ALA A 123 -3.11 -17.51 3.36
C ALA A 123 -4.06 -18.72 3.31
N LEU A 124 -5.37 -18.49 3.09
CA LEU A 124 -6.42 -19.50 3.14
C LEU A 124 -7.17 -19.71 1.82
N THR A 125 -6.75 -19.13 0.69
CA THR A 125 -7.38 -19.45 -0.60
C THR A 125 -6.60 -20.54 -1.34
N PRO A 126 -7.16 -21.74 -1.55
CA PRO A 126 -6.64 -22.65 -2.56
C PRO A 126 -6.82 -21.94 -3.91
N GLY A 127 -5.74 -21.82 -4.68
CA GLY A 127 -5.85 -21.37 -6.07
C GLY A 127 -6.80 -22.26 -6.86
N PRO A 128 -7.42 -21.76 -7.95
CA PRO A 128 -8.35 -22.58 -8.72
C PRO A 128 -7.60 -23.79 -9.28
N SER A 129 -7.99 -24.98 -8.81
CA SER A 129 -7.57 -26.24 -9.40
C SER A 129 -8.12 -26.28 -10.82
N HIS A 130 -7.25 -26.05 -11.80
CA HIS A 130 -7.55 -26.35 -13.19
C HIS A 130 -7.70 -27.87 -13.35
N ASN A 131 -8.91 -28.38 -13.14
CA ASN A 131 -9.33 -29.67 -13.67
C ASN A 131 -9.88 -29.43 -15.07
N PHE A 132 -8.99 -29.49 -16.07
CA PHE A 132 -9.38 -29.61 -17.46
C PHE A 132 -9.86 -31.05 -17.68
N ARG A 133 -11.16 -31.31 -17.46
CA ARG A 133 -11.80 -32.53 -17.97
C ARG A 133 -12.48 -32.19 -19.30
N SER A 134 -11.91 -32.77 -20.35
CA SER A 134 -12.51 -32.95 -21.66
C SER A 134 -13.85 -33.67 -21.53
N SER A 135 -14.92 -33.09 -22.09
CA SER A 135 -16.12 -33.81 -22.47
C SER A 135 -16.50 -33.37 -23.88
N ALA A 136 -16.25 -34.29 -24.82
CA ALA A 136 -16.97 -34.40 -26.07
C ALA A 136 -18.42 -34.85 -25.81
N GLU A 137 -19.20 -34.91 -26.89
CA GLU A 137 -20.61 -35.34 -27.03
C GLU A 137 -21.67 -34.27 -26.74
N ALA A 138 -22.73 -34.11 -27.54
CA ALA A 138 -23.08 -34.55 -28.89
C ALA A 138 -24.29 -33.66 -29.28
N ARG A 139 -24.36 -33.21 -30.53
CA ARG A 139 -25.56 -32.52 -31.08
C ARG A 139 -26.56 -33.57 -31.56
N PRO A 140 -27.86 -33.49 -31.22
CA PRO A 140 -28.87 -34.25 -31.94
C PRO A 140 -29.17 -33.55 -33.28
N LYS A 141 -29.11 -34.32 -34.37
CA LYS A 141 -29.81 -34.03 -35.62
C LYS A 141 -31.15 -34.73 -35.57
N GLU A 142 -32.21 -34.05 -35.99
CA GLU A 142 -33.43 -34.58 -36.62
C GLU A 142 -34.33 -33.36 -36.92
N THR A 143 -35.14 -33.23 -37.95
CA THR A 143 -35.23 -33.69 -39.36
C THR A 143 -36.43 -32.89 -39.90
N LEU A 144 -36.37 -32.49 -41.17
CA LEU A 144 -37.48 -31.85 -41.88
C LEU A 144 -38.59 -32.86 -42.19
N ASP A 145 -39.84 -32.41 -42.13
CA ASP A 145 -40.95 -32.78 -43.02
C ASP A 145 -41.96 -31.62 -42.96
N ALA A 146 -42.19 -30.85 -44.03
CA ALA A 146 -42.89 -31.13 -45.29
C ALA A 146 -44.37 -30.69 -45.25
N SER A 147 -44.74 -30.01 -46.32
CA SER A 147 -45.95 -29.23 -46.59
C SER A 147 -47.29 -29.91 -46.32
N SER A 148 -48.28 -29.11 -45.92
CA SER A 148 -49.56 -28.99 -46.64
C SER A 148 -50.31 -27.72 -46.26
#